data_AF-A0A7W0A4V4-F1
#
_entry.id   AF-A0A7W0A4V4-F1
#
_cell.length_a   1.000
_cell.length_b   1.000
_cell.length_c   1.000
_cell.angle_alpha   90.00
_cell.angle_beta   90.00
_cell.angle_gamma   90.00
#
_symmetry.space_group_name_H-M   'P 1'
#
loop_
_entity.id
_entity.type
_entity.pdbx_description
1 polymer ?
#
loop_
_entity_poly.entity_id
_entity_poly.type
_entity_poly.pdbx_seq_one_letter_code
_entity_poly.pdbx_strand_id
1 'polypeptide(L)'
;MATSVQDLIRKYELELLNHPDVQAAVAELQGIIRNRYPDAHFDVGIGEEPLGVYITATVDVEDTDEVRDLYTDRIVELQVEERLPVYVITVRPSHRWMDDAPATVMAGTRADNH
;
A
#
# COMPACT_ATOMS: atom_id res chain seq x y z
N MET A 1 20.31 -3.76 -27.06
CA MET A 1 20.18 -3.20 -25.70
C MET A 1 19.24 -4.10 -24.94
N ALA A 2 19.71 -4.78 -23.90
CA ALA A 2 18.89 -5.71 -23.13
C ALA A 2 18.18 -4.93 -22.02
N THR A 3 16.85 -4.86 -22.05
CA THR A 3 16.06 -4.32 -20.95
C THR A 3 16.29 -5.19 -19.72
N SER A 4 16.81 -4.60 -18.65
CA SER A 4 17.04 -5.31 -17.39
C SER A 4 15.69 -5.70 -16.76
N VAL A 5 15.63 -6.85 -16.08
CA VAL A 5 14.44 -7.27 -15.34
C VAL A 5 14.02 -6.20 -14.31
N GLN A 6 15.00 -5.51 -13.70
CA GLN A 6 14.74 -4.39 -12.80
C GLN A 6 14.05 -3.20 -13.48
N ASP A 7 14.34 -2.97 -14.77
CA ASP A 7 13.75 -1.88 -15.55
C ASP A 7 12.29 -2.22 -15.93
N LEU A 8 12.03 -3.49 -16.24
CA LEU A 8 10.69 -4.03 -16.48
C LEU A 8 9.80 -3.95 -15.24
N ILE A 9 10.32 -4.34 -14.07
CA ILE A 9 9.61 -4.23 -12.79
C ILE A 9 9.27 -2.76 -12.53
N ARG A 10 10.27 -1.88 -12.56
CA ARG A 10 10.07 -0.44 -12.33
C ARG A 10 9.06 0.20 -13.25
N LYS A 11 9.07 -0.17 -14.53
CA LYS A 11 8.09 0.31 -15.49
C LYS A 11 6.68 -0.16 -15.09
N TYR A 12 6.53 -1.43 -14.76
CA TYR A 12 5.25 -2.02 -14.37
C TYR A 12 4.70 -1.39 -13.08
N GLU A 13 5.57 -1.13 -12.09
CA GLU A 13 5.24 -0.42 -10.85
C GLU A 13 4.66 0.99 -11.13
N LEU A 14 5.30 1.74 -12.03
CA LEU A 14 4.85 3.07 -12.41
C LEU A 14 3.55 3.04 -13.22
N GLU A 15 3.40 2.06 -14.11
CA GLU A 15 2.17 1.88 -14.89
C GLU A 15 0.99 1.52 -13.96
N LEU A 16 1.23 0.71 -12.93
CA LEU A 16 0.21 0.32 -11.97
C LEU A 16 -0.21 1.50 -11.06
N LEU A 17 0.75 2.28 -10.54
CA LEU A 17 0.46 3.49 -9.73
C LEU A 17 -0.28 4.58 -10.51
N ASN A 18 -0.05 4.66 -11.82
CA ASN A 18 -0.70 5.63 -12.71
C ASN A 18 -1.95 5.06 -13.38
N HIS A 19 -2.35 3.82 -13.08
CA HIS A 19 -3.54 3.23 -13.67
C HIS A 19 -4.78 3.95 -13.14
N PRO A 20 -5.66 4.46 -14.02
CA PRO A 20 -6.77 5.32 -13.61
C PRO A 20 -7.73 4.63 -12.63
N ASP A 21 -8.06 3.36 -12.88
CA ASP A 21 -8.95 2.59 -12.00
C ASP A 21 -8.33 2.34 -10.62
N VAL A 22 -7.01 2.16 -10.56
CA VAL A 22 -6.29 1.98 -9.30
C VAL A 22 -6.26 3.29 -8.52
N GLN A 23 -6.02 4.41 -9.18
CA GLN A 23 -6.07 5.73 -8.54
C GLN A 23 -7.47 6.08 -8.02
N ALA A 24 -8.50 5.71 -8.78
CA ALA A 24 -9.90 5.87 -8.35
C ALA A 24 -10.20 5.02 -7.10
N ALA A 25 -9.81 3.74 -7.12
CA ALA A 25 -9.95 2.83 -5.98
C ALA A 25 -9.21 3.34 -4.73
N VAL A 26 -7.97 3.81 -4.89
CA VAL A 26 -7.18 4.40 -3.80
C VAL A 26 -7.89 5.62 -3.21
N ALA A 27 -8.36 6.54 -4.06
CA ALA A 27 -9.05 7.75 -3.63
C ALA A 27 -10.36 7.43 -2.88
N GLU A 28 -11.09 6.42 -3.35
CA GLU A 28 -12.33 5.95 -2.74
C GLU A 28 -12.08 5.33 -1.35
N LEU A 29 -11.10 4.43 -1.23
CA LEU A 29 -10.72 3.82 0.04
C LEU A 29 -10.24 4.86 1.05
N GLN A 30 -9.43 5.84 0.61
CA GLN A 30 -9.06 6.98 1.45
C GLN A 30 -10.29 7.79 1.88
N GLY A 31 -11.25 7.99 0.99
CA GLY A 31 -12.51 8.70 1.28
C GLY A 31 -13.34 8.00 2.36
N ILE A 32 -13.50 6.68 2.27
CA ILE A 32 -14.22 5.87 3.26
C ILE A 32 -13.60 6.04 4.65
N ILE A 33 -12.27 5.91 4.74
CA ILE A 33 -11.55 6.02 6.02
C ILE A 33 -11.60 7.46 6.55
N ARG A 34 -11.36 8.47 5.69
CA ARG A 34 -11.40 9.91 6.09
C ARG A 34 -12.77 10.36 6.56
N ASN A 35 -13.84 9.77 6.05
CA ASN A 35 -15.20 10.10 6.48
C ASN A 35 -15.45 9.80 7.96
N ARG A 36 -14.79 8.76 8.50
CA ARG A 36 -14.84 8.38 9.93
C ARG A 36 -13.68 8.97 10.73
N TYR A 37 -12.49 8.99 10.13
CA TYR A 37 -11.22 9.39 10.76
C TYR A 37 -10.56 10.50 9.92
N PRO A 38 -10.93 11.77 10.10
CA PRO A 38 -10.41 12.88 9.29
C PRO A 38 -8.91 13.09 9.47
N ASP A 39 -8.35 12.76 10.63
CA ASP A 39 -6.92 12.82 10.95
C ASP A 39 -6.11 11.62 10.44
N ALA A 40 -6.73 10.70 9.70
CA ALA A 40 -6.02 9.56 9.12
C ALA A 40 -4.98 10.02 8.09
N HIS A 41 -3.77 9.50 8.23
CA HIS A 41 -2.69 9.68 7.27
C HIS A 41 -2.61 8.48 6.33
N PHE A 42 -2.28 8.74 5.07
CA PHE A 42 -2.21 7.71 4.04
C PHE A 42 -0.89 7.79 3.30
N ASP A 43 -0.21 6.66 3.18
CA ASP A 43 0.93 6.47 2.31
C ASP A 43 0.56 5.43 1.25
N VAL A 44 0.93 5.67 0.00
CA VAL A 44 0.59 4.80 -1.13
C VAL A 44 1.87 4.41 -1.85
N GLY A 45 2.11 3.11 -1.97
CA GLY A 45 3.31 2.56 -2.60
C GLY A 45 3.03 1.27 -3.36
N ILE A 46 4.05 0.74 -4.02
CA ILE A 46 4.02 -0.62 -4.55
C ILE A 46 4.61 -1.57 -3.51
N GLY A 47 3.92 -2.68 -3.28
CA GLY A 47 4.47 -3.82 -2.57
C GLY A 47 4.76 -4.95 -3.56
N GLU A 48 5.76 -5.76 -3.24
CA GLU A 48 6.32 -6.77 -4.14
C GLU A 48 5.71 -8.17 -3.90
N GLU A 49 5.09 -8.42 -2.73
CA GLU A 49 4.58 -9.74 -2.33
C GLU A 49 3.25 -9.68 -1.55
N PRO A 50 2.09 -9.91 -2.19
CA PRO A 50 1.89 -9.96 -3.65
C PRO A 50 2.16 -8.60 -4.34
N LEU A 51 2.52 -8.63 -5.62
CA LEU A 51 2.73 -7.41 -6.39
C LEU A 51 1.42 -6.60 -6.51
N GLY A 52 1.41 -5.37 -6.01
CA GLY A 52 0.21 -4.52 -6.03
C GLY A 52 0.42 -3.14 -5.43
N VAL A 53 -0.65 -2.34 -5.42
CA VAL A 53 -0.67 -1.04 -4.75
C VAL A 53 -1.08 -1.24 -3.30
N TYR A 54 -0.25 -0.75 -2.38
CA TYR A 54 -0.45 -0.81 -0.96
C TYR A 54 -0.75 0.58 -0.42
N ILE A 55 -1.84 0.68 0.34
CA ILE A 55 -2.30 1.89 1.02
C ILE A 55 -2.06 1.67 2.50
N THR A 56 -1.06 2.33 3.07
CA THR A 56 -0.82 2.34 4.51
C THR A 56 -1.65 3.45 5.13
N ALA A 57 -2.73 3.09 5.83
CA ALA A 57 -3.57 4.02 6.57
C ALA A 57 -3.10 4.07 8.03
N THR A 58 -2.47 5.17 8.42
CA THR A 58 -2.10 5.44 9.82
C THR A 58 -3.25 6.14 10.51
N VAL A 59 -3.87 5.47 11.48
CA VAL A 59 -5.02 5.99 12.22
C VAL A 59 -4.79 5.80 13.72
N ASP A 60 -4.98 6.88 14.49
CA ASP A 60 -4.87 6.85 15.95
C ASP A 60 -6.17 6.31 16.56
N VAL A 61 -6.27 4.99 16.67
CA VAL A 61 -7.45 4.28 17.20
C VAL A 61 -7.08 3.21 18.21
N GLU A 62 -7.98 2.98 19.16
CA GLU A 62 -7.90 1.88 20.12
C GLU A 62 -8.16 0.51 19.50
N ASP A 63 -8.77 0.46 18.32
CA ASP A 63 -8.97 -0.76 17.55
C ASP A 63 -8.83 -0.51 16.04
N THR A 64 -7.86 -1.18 15.41
CA THR A 64 -7.62 -1.08 13.96
C THR A 64 -8.53 -1.99 13.16
N ASP A 65 -9.11 -3.02 13.78
CA ASP A 65 -10.09 -3.88 13.13
C ASP A 65 -11.39 -3.11 12.86
N GLU A 66 -11.78 -2.18 13.73
CA GLU A 66 -12.89 -1.25 13.46
C GLU A 66 -12.66 -0.41 12.19
N VAL A 67 -11.42 0.01 11.94
CA VAL A 67 -11.08 0.75 10.71
C VAL A 67 -11.15 -0.17 9.50
N ARG A 68 -10.66 -1.41 9.66
CA ARG A 68 -10.68 -2.44 8.62
C ARG A 68 -12.10 -2.77 8.18
N ASP A 69 -13.03 -2.87 9.11
CA ASP A 69 -14.44 -3.18 8.82
C ASP A 69 -15.06 -2.17 7.85
N LEU A 70 -14.70 -0.88 7.95
CA LEU A 70 -15.23 0.19 7.09
C LEU A 70 -15.00 -0.03 5.60
N TYR A 71 -13.88 -0.65 5.24
CA TYR A 71 -13.47 -0.83 3.84
C TYR A 71 -13.36 -2.29 3.43
N THR A 72 -13.72 -3.24 4.31
CA THR A 72 -13.58 -4.69 4.05
C THR A 72 -14.45 -5.15 2.88
N ASP A 73 -15.72 -4.77 2.83
CA ASP A 73 -16.59 -5.10 1.69
C ASP A 73 -16.05 -4.50 0.39
N ARG A 74 -15.63 -3.23 0.44
CA ARG A 74 -15.18 -2.52 -0.75
C ARG A 74 -13.88 -3.08 -1.31
N ILE A 75 -12.93 -3.47 -0.45
CA ILE A 75 -11.67 -4.05 -0.93
C ILE A 75 -11.88 -5.43 -1.55
N VAL A 76 -12.85 -6.21 -1.06
CA VAL A 76 -13.22 -7.49 -1.67
C VAL A 76 -13.80 -7.27 -3.07
N GLU A 77 -14.72 -6.33 -3.25
CA GLU A 77 -15.29 -6.00 -4.57
C GLU A 77 -14.19 -5.55 -5.55
N LEU A 78 -13.29 -4.67 -5.11
CA LEU A 78 -12.16 -4.20 -5.91
C LEU A 78 -11.24 -5.35 -6.37
N GLN A 79 -10.93 -6.29 -5.48
CA GLN A 79 -10.01 -7.40 -5.79
C GLN A 79 -10.68 -8.55 -6.58
N VAL A 80 -11.95 -8.84 -6.31
CA VAL A 80 -12.67 -9.98 -6.88
C VAL A 80 -13.36 -9.60 -8.17
N GLU A 81 -14.14 -8.52 -8.16
CA GLU A 81 -14.99 -8.11 -9.28
C GLU A 81 -14.21 -7.25 -10.25
N GLU A 82 -13.53 -6.21 -9.74
CA GLU A 82 -12.75 -5.27 -10.56
C GLU A 82 -11.33 -5.79 -10.86
N ARG A 83 -10.89 -6.85 -10.18
CA ARG A 83 -9.59 -7.51 -10.34
C ARG A 83 -8.40 -6.56 -10.17
N LEU A 84 -8.55 -5.56 -9.31
CA LEU A 84 -7.53 -4.56 -9.01
C LEU A 84 -6.62 -5.05 -7.86
N PRO A 85 -5.28 -5.04 -8.04
CA PRO A 85 -4.34 -5.47 -7.01
C PRO A 85 -4.11 -4.35 -5.99
N VAL A 86 -5.14 -3.99 -5.23
CA VAL A 86 -5.10 -2.92 -4.21
C VAL A 86 -5.23 -3.53 -2.82
N TYR A 87 -4.33 -3.14 -1.92
CA TYR A 87 -4.23 -3.64 -0.55
C TYR A 87 -4.22 -2.47 0.43
N VAL A 88 -4.88 -2.63 1.58
CA VAL A 88 -4.90 -1.61 2.65
C VAL A 88 -4.31 -2.21 3.92
N ILE A 89 -3.35 -1.50 4.49
CA ILE A 89 -2.72 -1.83 5.76
C ILE A 89 -3.05 -0.71 6.75
N THR A 90 -3.91 -1.01 7.72
CA THR A 90 -4.17 -0.11 8.84
C THR A 90 -3.12 -0.30 9.91
N VAL A 91 -2.40 0.77 10.25
CA VAL A 91 -1.41 0.77 11.32
C VAL A 91 -1.78 1.83 12.35
N ARG A 92 -1.51 1.53 13.62
CA ARG A 92 -1.58 2.54 14.67
C ARG A 92 -0.29 3.33 14.70
N PRO A 93 -0.33 4.65 14.92
CA PRO A 93 0.88 5.41 15.16
C PRO A 93 1.52 4.89 16.46
N SER A 94 2.63 4.16 16.33
CA SER A 94 3.41 3.66 17.46
C SER A 94 4.23 4.82 18.05
N HIS A 95 3.57 5.82 18.64
CA HIS A 95 4.17 6.97 19.36
C HIS A 95 5.61 7.34 18.92
N ARG A 96 5.77 7.87 17.70
CA ARG A 96 6.87 8.78 17.30
C ARG A 96 6.68 9.24 15.86
N TRP A 97 6.25 10.48 15.69
CA TRP A 97 6.79 11.32 14.62
C TRP A 97 8.24 11.67 14.95
N MET A 98 9.15 10.72 14.76
CA MET A 98 10.60 10.93 14.73
C MET A 98 11.12 9.81 13.84
N ASP A 99 11.82 10.00 12.74
CA ASP A 99 12.52 11.13 12.14
C ASP A 99 13.03 10.49 10.83
N ASP A 100 12.91 11.14 9.68
CA ASP A 100 13.56 10.73 8.42
C ASP A 100 13.03 9.47 7.68
N ALA A 101 12.44 9.67 6.50
CA ALA A 101 12.54 8.70 5.41
C ALA A 101 13.74 9.14 4.54
N PRO A 102 14.47 8.24 3.81
CA PRO A 102 13.96 6.98 3.27
C PRO A 102 14.96 5.80 3.24
N ALA A 103 14.50 4.67 2.69
CA ALA A 103 15.25 3.72 1.85
C ALA A 103 15.35 2.26 2.36
N THR A 104 14.78 1.37 1.55
CA THR A 104 15.46 0.18 1.02
C THR A 104 16.23 -0.66 2.03
N VAL A 105 15.58 -1.64 2.65
CA VAL A 105 16.25 -2.81 3.24
C VAL A 105 15.45 -4.10 3.04
N MET A 106 15.47 -4.65 1.83
CA MET A 106 15.42 -6.10 1.61
C MET A 106 16.49 -6.47 0.58
N ALA A 107 17.74 -6.09 0.86
CA ALA A 107 18.91 -6.59 0.15
C ALA A 107 19.18 -8.02 0.63
N GLY A 108 18.80 -8.99 -0.17
CA GLY A 108 19.33 -10.34 -0.08
C GLY A 108 20.85 -10.30 -0.20
N THR A 109 21.57 -10.71 0.84
CA THR A 109 22.92 -11.26 0.73
C THR A 109 23.19 -12.06 1.99
N ARG A 110 23.16 -13.40 1.87
CA ARG A 110 24.19 -14.22 2.50
C ARG A 110 24.38 -15.51 1.71
N ALA A 111 25.21 -15.39 0.68
CA ALA A 111 26.05 -16.50 0.26
C ALA A 111 27.32 -16.52 1.13
N ASP A 112 27.69 -17.74 1.51
CA ASP A 112 29.05 -18.23 1.81
C ASP A 112 29.75 -17.83 3.13
N ASN A 113 30.05 -18.84 3.96
CA ASN A 113 31.41 -19.40 4.12
C ASN A 113 31.59 -20.08 5.49
N HIS A 114 31.62 -21.42 5.53
CA HIS A 114 32.71 -22.19 6.15
C HIS A 114 32.71 -23.63 5.63
#